data_AF-S9TII4-F1
#
_entry.id   AF-S9TII4-F1
#
_cell.length_a   1.000
_cell.length_b   1.000
_cell.length_c   1.000
_cell.angle_alpha   90.00
_cell.angle_beta   90.00
_cell.angle_gamma   90.00
#
_symmetry.space_group_name_H-M   'P 1'
#
loop_
_entity.id
_entity.type
_entity.pdbx_description
1 polymer ?
#
loop_
_entity_poly.entity_id
_entity_poly.type
_entity_poly.pdbx_seq_one_letter_code
_entity_poly.pdbx_strand_id
1 'polypeptide(L)' 'TADTDLRLARYFGLSDGFWMGVQADYELMERRRQIEADLAAIAPRQNAA' A
#
# COMPACT_ATOMS: atom_id res chain seq x y z
N THR A 1 -9.65 6.99 3.77
CA THR A 1 -10.65 6.18 4.52
C THR A 1 -11.66 5.62 3.54
N ALA A 2 -12.33 4.50 3.86
CA ALA A 2 -13.26 3.85 2.92
C ALA A 2 -14.40 4.78 2.46
N ASP A 3 -14.98 5.59 3.35
CA ASP A 3 -16.03 6.56 2.98
C ASP A 3 -15.53 7.60 1.95
N THR A 4 -14.31 8.12 2.11
CA THR A 4 -13.73 9.06 1.15
C THR A 4 -13.42 8.39 -0.19
N ASP A 5 -12.91 7.17 -0.17
CA ASP A 5 -12.63 6.40 -1.38
C ASP A 5 -13.90 6.18 -2.21
N LEU A 6 -14.99 5.70 -1.59
CA LEU A 6 -16.27 5.47 -2.28
C LEU A 6 -16.85 6.77 -2.86
N ARG A 7 -16.78 7.88 -2.11
CA ARG A 7 -17.29 9.18 -2.57
C ARG A 7 -16.51 9.70 -3.78
N LEU A 8 -15.18 9.64 -3.73
CA LEU A 8 -14.33 10.12 -4.81
C LEU A 8 -14.36 9.18 -6.02
N ALA A 9 -14.39 7.86 -5.80
CA ALA A 9 -14.54 6.88 -6.87
C ALA A 9 -15.85 7.10 -7.64
N ARG A 10 -16.97 7.29 -6.93
CA ARG A 10 -18.26 7.63 -7.54
C ARG A 10 -18.22 8.97 -8.28
N TYR A 11 -17.61 9.99 -7.68
CA TYR A 11 -17.53 11.33 -8.26
C TYR A 11 -16.71 11.36 -9.56
N PHE A 12 -15.58 10.65 -9.61
CA PHE A 12 -14.68 10.62 -10.77
C PHE A 12 -14.92 9.46 -11.74
N GLY A 13 -15.89 8.58 -11.48
CA GLY A 13 -16.17 7.42 -12.33
C GLY A 13 -15.07 6.36 -12.29
N LEU A 14 -14.36 6.24 -11.17
CA LEU A 14 -13.30 5.25 -10.93
C LEU A 14 -13.86 4.02 -10.20
N SER A 15 -13.06 2.96 -10.13
CA SER A 15 -13.39 1.78 -9.33
C SER A 15 -13.27 2.05 -7.83
N ASP A 16 -14.13 1.41 -7.04
CA ASP A 16 -13.99 1.36 -5.59
C ASP A 16 -12.60 0.79 -5.21
N GLY A 17 -12.00 1.36 -4.17
CA GLY A 17 -10.66 1.01 -3.69
C GLY A 17 -9.52 1.71 -4.42
N PHE A 18 -9.78 2.49 -5.48
CA PHE A 18 -8.73 3.20 -6.22
C PHE A 18 -7.88 4.12 -5.31
N TRP A 19 -8.53 4.96 -4.51
CA TRP A 19 -7.84 5.92 -3.65
C TRP A 19 -7.20 5.24 -2.44
N MET A 20 -7.81 4.16 -1.94
CA MET A 20 -7.19 3.33 -0.92
C MET A 20 -5.91 2.65 -1.43
N GLY A 21 -5.86 2.23 -2.70
CA GLY A 21 -4.65 1.71 -3.34
C GLY A 21 -3.53 2.75 -3.35
N VAL A 22 -3.83 3.97 -3.81
CA VAL A 22 -2.86 5.08 -3.80
C VAL A 22 -2.35 5.38 -2.39
N GLN A 23 -3.24 5.40 -1.39
CA GLN A 23 -2.85 5.60 0.01
C GLN A 23 -1.91 4.48 0.49
N ALA A 24 -2.25 3.22 0.20
CA ALA A 24 -1.44 2.06 0.58
C ALA A 24 -0.04 2.09 -0.07
N ASP A 25 0.04 2.48 -1.34
CA ASP A 25 1.31 2.62 -2.06
C ASP A 25 2.20 3.69 -1.41
N TYR A 26 1.62 4.86 -1.10
CA TYR A 26 2.35 5.93 -0.42
C TYR A 26 2.87 5.49 0.95
N GLU A 27 2.01 4.87 1.77
CA GLU A 27 2.39 4.34 3.08
C GLU A 27 3.50 3.30 2.97
N LEU A 28 3.42 2.38 2.00
CA LEU A 28 4.45 1.37 1.75
C LEU A 28 5.78 2.00 1.34
N MET A 29 5.77 2.98 0.43
CA MET A 29 6.98 3.69 -0.02
C MET A 29 7.64 4.44 1.13
N GLU A 30 6.86 5.17 1.92
CA GLU A 30 7.37 5.95 3.03
C GLU A 30 7.91 5.06 4.15
N ARG A 31 7.18 4.00 4.53
CA ARG A 31 7.67 3.04 5.52
C ARG A 31 8.92 2.32 5.06
N ARG A 32 8.97 1.87 3.81
CA ARG A 32 10.17 1.22 3.24
C ARG A 32 11.42 2.09 3.37
N ARG A 33 11.31 3.41 3.19
CA ARG A 33 12.43 4.35 3.39
C ARG A 33 12.86 4.44 4.86
N GLN A 34 11.90 4.43 5.78
CA GLN A 34 12.18 4.53 7.21
C GLN A 34 12.85 3.28 7.79
N ILE A 35 12.50 2.10 7.28
CA ILE A 35 12.98 0.80 7.80
C ILE A 35 13.91 0.07 6.84
N GLU A 36 14.57 0.77 5.92
CA GLU A 36 15.40 0.15 4.87
C GLU A 36 16.47 -0.79 5.45
N ALA A 37 17.18 -0.34 6.48
CA ALA A 37 18.23 -1.14 7.15
C ALA A 37 17.66 -2.41 7.80
N ASP A 38 16.49 -2.30 8.44
CA ASP A 38 15.83 -3.44 9.07
C ASP A 38 15.37 -4.45 7.99
N LEU A 39 14.82 -3.96 6.87
CA LEU A 39 14.42 -4.80 5.75
C LEU A 39 15.62 -5.54 5.14
N ALA A 40 16.79 -4.90 5.03
CA ALA A 40 18.00 -5.52 4.50
C ALA A 40 18.53 -6.66 5.37
N ALA A 41 18.24 -6.65 6.68
CA ALA A 41 18.61 -7.71 7.60
C ALA A 41 17.70 -8.95 7.53
N ILE A 42 16.53 -8.85 6.88
CA ILE A 42 15.55 -9.95 6.78
C ILE A 42 15.90 -10.85 5.59
N ALA A 43 16.36 -12.07 5.88
CA ALA A 43 16.52 -13.12 4.88
C ALA A 43 15.15 -13.75 4.53
N PRO A 44 14.76 -13.84 3.24
CA PRO A 44 13.55 -14.55 2.84
C PRO A 44 13.59 -16.00 3.32
N ARG A 45 12.48 -16.49 3.86
CA ARG A 45 12.35 -17.90 4.23
C ARG A 45 12.45 -18.74 2.95
N GLN A 46 13.34 -19.74 2.94
CA GLN A 46 13.38 -20.69 1.84
C GLN A 46 12.08 -21.51 1.86
N ASN A 47 11.36 -21.49 0.73
CA ASN A 47 10.17 -22.33 0.56
C ASN A 47 10.60 -23.80 0.66
N ALA A 48 9.92 -24.57 1.50
CA ALA A 48 10.05 -26.02 1.46
C ALA A 48 9.48 -26.50 0.12
N ALA A 49 10.32 -27.15 -0.69
CA ALA A 49 9.91 -27.83 -1.92
C ALA A 49 9.03 -29.05 -1.61
#